data_AF-A0A357FZZ2-F1
#
_entry.id   AF-A0A357FZZ2-F1
#
_cell.length_a   1.000
_cell.length_b   1.000
_cell.length_c   1.000
_cell.angle_alpha   90.00
_cell.angle_beta   90.00
_cell.angle_gamma   90.00
#
_symmetry.space_group_name_H-M   'P 1'
#
loop_
_entity.id
_entity.type
_entity.pdbx_description
1 polymer ?
#
loop_
_entity_poly.entity_id
_entity_poly.type
_entity_poly.pdbx_seq_one_letter_code
_entity_poly.pdbx_strand_id
1 'polypeptide(L)'
;NKTAREISRQVRALNPWPGVWCEAGGQRLKILEALALPWFSYPSHAGALCGEGDGAGTVLDKDGITVCGGRTGMKLTRVQPAGAKAMDFTSALNGGYIKPGERLS
;
A
#
# COMPACT_ATOMS: atom_id res chain seq x y z
N ASN A 1 -1.97 -9.18 8.34
CA ASN A 1 -2.82 -9.75 7.27
C ASN A 1 -4.23 -9.14 7.31
N LYS A 2 -4.37 -7.81 7.13
CA LYS A 2 -5.66 -7.08 7.20
C LYS A 2 -6.21 -6.84 5.80
N THR A 3 -7.53 -6.76 5.64
CA THR A 3 -8.19 -6.41 4.38
C THR A 3 -7.99 -4.92 4.03
N ALA A 4 -8.10 -4.59 2.74
CA ALA A 4 -7.99 -3.21 2.24
C ALA A 4 -8.98 -2.25 2.93
N ARG A 5 -10.21 -2.73 3.22
CA ARG A 5 -11.22 -1.93 3.93
C ARG A 5 -10.82 -1.63 5.37
N GLU A 6 -10.25 -2.61 6.08
CA GLU A 6 -9.76 -2.39 7.44
C GLU A 6 -8.60 -1.41 7.48
N ILE A 7 -7.63 -1.55 6.56
CA ILE A 7 -6.49 -0.64 6.46
C ILE A 7 -6.96 0.76 6.09
N SER A 8 -7.83 0.92 5.09
CA SER A 8 -8.38 2.23 4.69
C SER A 8 -9.16 2.92 5.83
N ARG A 9 -9.85 2.15 6.68
CA ARG A 9 -10.48 2.70 7.90
C ARG A 9 -9.44 3.14 8.93
N GLN A 10 -8.38 2.34 9.15
CA GLN A 10 -7.30 2.68 10.06
C GLN A 10 -6.55 3.94 9.63
N VAL A 11 -6.24 4.08 8.35
CA VAL A 11 -5.58 5.28 7.80
C VAL A 11 -6.42 6.52 8.12
N ARG A 12 -7.73 6.48 7.88
CA ARG A 12 -8.62 7.61 8.18
C ARG A 12 -8.77 7.88 9.69
N ALA A 13 -8.84 6.83 10.51
CA ALA A 13 -9.06 6.97 11.95
C ALA A 13 -7.81 7.46 12.71
N LEU A 14 -6.62 7.16 12.21
CA LEU A 14 -5.35 7.42 12.90
C LEU A 14 -4.55 8.58 12.28
N ASN A 15 -5.01 9.20 11.20
CA ASN A 15 -4.37 10.37 10.59
C ASN A 15 -5.00 11.66 11.19
N PRO A 16 -4.22 12.68 11.62
CA PRO A 16 -2.76 12.83 11.49
C PRO A 16 -1.92 12.05 12.50
N TRP A 17 -2.50 11.73 13.66
CA TRP A 17 -1.79 11.12 14.79
C TRP A 17 -2.59 9.99 15.44
N PRO A 18 -1.97 8.85 15.78
CA PRO A 18 -0.54 8.51 15.67
C PRO A 18 -0.06 8.17 14.24
N GLY A 19 -1.00 7.92 13.33
CA GLY A 19 -0.76 7.58 11.93
C GLY A 19 -0.58 6.08 11.68
N VAL A 20 -0.83 5.67 10.43
CA VAL A 20 -0.57 4.31 9.94
C VAL A 20 0.75 4.29 9.18
N TRP A 21 1.53 3.25 9.35
CA TRP A 21 2.81 3.08 8.67
C TRP A 21 3.11 1.60 8.46
N CYS A 22 4.00 1.33 7.52
CA CYS A 22 4.59 0.03 7.22
C CYS A 22 6.08 0.23 6.95
N GLU A 23 6.80 -0.87 6.71
CA GLU A 23 8.18 -0.82 6.24
C GLU A 23 8.23 -1.04 4.71
N ALA A 24 9.06 -0.25 4.04
CA ALA A 24 9.47 -0.42 2.64
C ALA A 24 11.01 -0.32 2.61
N GLY A 25 11.70 -1.34 2.11
CA GLY A 25 13.16 -1.35 2.01
C GLY A 25 13.87 -1.21 3.35
N GLY A 26 13.26 -1.68 4.45
CA GLY A 26 13.78 -1.51 5.81
C GLY A 26 13.64 -0.08 6.36
N GLN A 27 12.93 0.80 5.67
CA GLN A 27 12.62 2.16 6.12
C GLN A 27 11.13 2.32 6.39
N ARG A 28 10.82 3.17 7.37
CA ARG A 28 9.43 3.48 7.71
C ARG A 28 8.78 4.30 6.60
N LEU A 29 7.61 3.85 6.15
CA LEU A 29 6.75 4.54 5.21
C LEU A 29 5.40 4.81 5.87
N LYS A 30 5.09 6.09 6.13
CA LYS A 30 3.79 6.47 6.68
C LYS A 30 2.76 6.54 5.56
N ILE A 31 1.59 5.92 5.76
CA ILE A 31 0.47 5.94 4.83
C ILE A 31 -0.48 7.04 5.29
N LEU A 32 -0.67 8.06 4.45
CA LEU A 32 -1.51 9.21 4.77
C LEU A 32 -2.89 9.08 4.11
N GLU A 33 -2.93 8.57 2.88
CA GLU A 33 -4.16 8.33 2.15
C GLU A 33 -4.06 7.03 1.34
N ALA A 34 -5.11 6.23 1.42
CA ALA A 34 -5.23 5.00 0.66
C ALA A 34 -6.69 4.65 0.37
N LEU A 35 -6.94 4.16 -0.83
CA LEU A 35 -8.27 3.77 -1.32
C LEU A 35 -8.38 2.26 -1.37
N ALA A 36 -9.39 1.71 -0.69
CA ALA A 36 -9.69 0.29 -0.77
C ALA A 36 -10.34 -0.02 -2.12
N LEU A 37 -9.87 -1.07 -2.79
CA LEU A 37 -10.36 -1.51 -4.09
C LEU A 37 -11.02 -2.88 -3.97
N PRO A 38 -12.19 -3.10 -4.60
CA PRO A 38 -12.74 -4.43 -4.79
C PRO A 38 -11.80 -5.30 -5.65
N TRP A 39 -11.78 -6.60 -5.38
CA TRP A 39 -10.98 -7.60 -6.09
C TRP A 39 -11.03 -7.47 -7.63
N PHE A 40 -12.24 -7.28 -8.16
CA PHE A 40 -12.51 -7.30 -9.60
C PHE A 40 -12.13 -6.00 -10.32
N SER A 41 -11.65 -4.99 -9.60
CA SER A 41 -11.35 -3.68 -10.20
C SER A 41 -10.01 -3.65 -10.96
N TYR A 42 -9.17 -4.68 -10.85
CA TYR A 42 -7.88 -4.77 -11.56
C TYR A 42 -7.65 -6.15 -12.22
N PRO A 43 -8.27 -6.41 -13.38
CA PRO A 43 -8.16 -7.69 -14.10
C PRO A 43 -6.72 -8.05 -14.47
N SER A 44 -5.88 -7.04 -14.75
CA SER A 44 -4.46 -7.19 -15.08
C SER A 44 -3.64 -7.86 -13.97
N HIS A 45 -4.16 -7.91 -12.74
CA HIS A 45 -3.44 -8.41 -11.56
C HIS A 45 -4.19 -9.51 -10.81
N ALA A 46 -5.22 -10.11 -11.43
CA ALA A 46 -5.99 -11.20 -10.84
C ALA A 46 -5.11 -12.39 -10.40
N GLY A 47 -4.00 -12.64 -11.12
CA GLY A 47 -3.04 -13.71 -10.83
C GLY A 47 -2.16 -13.47 -9.59
N ALA A 48 -1.87 -12.22 -9.25
CA ALA A 48 -0.94 -11.86 -8.16
C ALA A 48 -1.53 -12.09 -6.75
N LEU A 49 -2.79 -12.51 -6.70
CA LEU A 49 -3.57 -12.60 -5.49
C LEU A 49 -4.14 -14.03 -5.25
N CYS A 50 -3.68 -15.01 -6.03
CA CYS A 50 -4.21 -16.39 -6.07
C CYS A 50 -3.75 -17.31 -4.92
N GLY A 51 -2.94 -16.83 -3.96
CA GLY A 51 -2.50 -17.63 -2.82
C GLY A 51 -3.18 -17.21 -1.51
N GLU A 52 -3.58 -18.18 -0.69
CA GLU A 52 -3.78 -17.92 0.75
C GLU A 52 -2.42 -17.54 1.36
N GLY A 53 -2.16 -16.23 1.48
CA GLY A 53 -1.06 -15.72 2.32
C GLY A 53 0.20 -15.20 1.61
N ASP A 54 0.45 -15.51 0.33
CA ASP A 54 1.76 -15.20 -0.28
C ASP A 54 1.95 -13.78 -0.82
N GLY A 55 0.88 -12.99 -0.98
CA GLY A 55 0.96 -11.68 -1.65
C GLY A 55 0.80 -10.45 -0.76
N ALA A 56 0.32 -10.58 0.49
CA ALA A 56 -0.03 -9.40 1.29
C ALA A 56 1.18 -8.47 1.52
N GLY A 57 0.97 -7.18 1.23
CA GLY A 57 2.00 -6.15 1.26
C GLY A 57 2.69 -5.91 -0.08
N THR A 58 2.51 -6.78 -1.09
CA THR A 58 3.20 -6.62 -2.38
C THR A 58 2.65 -5.46 -3.18
N VAL A 59 3.52 -4.54 -3.60
CA VAL A 59 3.23 -3.48 -4.57
C VAL A 59 3.20 -4.09 -5.97
N LEU A 60 2.10 -3.95 -6.69
CA LEU A 60 1.87 -4.61 -7.97
C LEU A 60 2.34 -3.76 -9.15
N ASP A 61 2.18 -2.45 -9.07
CA ASP A 61 2.39 -1.56 -10.21
C ASP A 61 2.86 -0.16 -9.80
N LYS A 62 3.05 0.67 -10.81
CA LYS A 62 3.44 2.08 -10.69
C LYS A 62 2.32 3.00 -10.22
N ASP A 63 1.07 2.53 -10.25
CA ASP A 63 -0.10 3.28 -9.82
C ASP A 63 -0.35 3.13 -8.31
N GLY A 64 0.45 2.31 -7.63
CA GLY A 64 0.41 2.11 -6.19
C GLY A 64 -0.61 1.10 -5.73
N ILE A 65 -0.99 0.18 -6.62
CA ILE A 65 -1.84 -0.95 -6.25
C ILE A 65 -1.03 -1.90 -5.39
N THR A 66 -1.52 -2.17 -4.20
CA THR A 66 -0.88 -3.02 -3.21
C THR A 66 -1.84 -4.12 -2.78
N VAL A 67 -1.33 -5.34 -2.67
CA VAL A 67 -2.08 -6.49 -2.20
C VAL A 67 -2.33 -6.38 -0.69
N CYS A 68 -3.57 -6.62 -0.28
CA CYS A 68 -3.99 -6.72 1.11
C CYS A 68 -4.51 -8.13 1.44
N GLY A 69 -4.74 -8.39 2.72
CA GLY A 69 -5.33 -9.65 3.19
C GLY A 69 -6.74 -9.88 2.65
N GLY A 70 -7.18 -11.14 2.68
CA GLY A 70 -8.55 -11.52 2.29
C GLY A 70 -8.88 -11.27 0.82
N ARG A 71 -7.88 -11.39 -0.08
CA ARG A 71 -8.06 -11.16 -1.53
C ARG A 71 -8.63 -9.77 -1.83
N THR A 72 -8.00 -8.74 -1.26
CA THR A 72 -8.37 -7.34 -1.51
C THR A 72 -7.15 -6.56 -1.95
N GLY A 73 -7.35 -5.48 -2.70
CA GLY A 73 -6.29 -4.57 -3.11
C GLY A 73 -6.54 -3.17 -2.54
N MET A 74 -5.49 -2.39 -2.39
CA MET A 74 -5.62 -0.97 -2.09
C MET A 74 -4.70 -0.13 -2.96
N LYS A 75 -5.13 1.07 -3.30
CA LYS A 75 -4.29 2.08 -3.96
C LYS A 75 -3.71 3.01 -2.92
N LEU A 76 -2.40 3.01 -2.77
CA LEU A 76 -1.70 4.02 -1.98
C LEU A 76 -1.63 5.31 -2.81
N THR A 77 -2.23 6.39 -2.33
CA THR A 77 -2.25 7.67 -3.08
C THR A 77 -1.27 8.67 -2.49
N ARG A 78 -1.15 8.72 -1.16
CA ARG A 78 -0.26 9.66 -0.47
C ARG A 78 0.50 8.99 0.66
N VAL A 79 1.82 9.13 0.63
CA VAL A 79 2.75 8.49 1.58
C VAL A 79 3.78 9.49 2.08
N GLN A 80 4.49 9.13 3.14
CA GLN A 80 5.61 9.90 3.67
C GLN A 80 6.74 8.93 4.06
N PRO A 81 7.80 8.86 3.23
CA PRO A 81 9.03 8.14 3.59
C PRO A 81 9.73 8.76 4.80
N ALA A 82 10.52 7.95 5.52
CA ALA A 82 11.33 8.41 6.64
C ALA A 82 12.26 9.55 6.22
N GLY A 83 12.25 10.65 6.99
CA GLY A 83 13.09 11.83 6.70
C GLY A 83 12.63 12.70 5.53
N ALA A 84 11.55 12.32 4.83
CA ALA A 84 11.01 13.07 3.70
C ALA A 84 9.69 13.77 4.01
N LYS A 85 9.30 14.72 3.15
CA LYS A 85 7.97 15.33 3.17
C LYS A 85 6.93 14.35 2.61
N ALA A 86 5.68 14.55 3.00
CA ALA A 86 4.54 13.84 2.40
C ALA A 86 4.48 14.09 0.89
N MET A 87 4.25 13.04 0.11
CA MET A 87 4.21 13.06 -1.35
C MET A 87 3.19 12.06 -1.90
N ASP A 88 2.85 12.19 -3.18
CA ASP A 88 2.07 11.17 -3.88
C ASP A 88 2.90 9.90 -4.12
N PHE A 89 2.22 8.79 -4.40
CA PHE A 89 2.87 7.50 -4.58
C PHE A 89 3.84 7.46 -5.78
N THR A 90 3.51 8.12 -6.88
CA THR A 90 4.35 8.17 -8.07
C THR A 90 5.66 8.92 -7.80
N SER A 91 5.60 10.01 -7.04
CA SER A 91 6.78 10.70 -6.53
C SER A 91 7.64 9.82 -5.62
N ALA A 92 7.02 9.01 -4.75
CA ALA A 92 7.75 8.07 -3.90
C ALA A 92 8.49 6.99 -4.71
N LEU A 93 7.85 6.48 -5.78
CA LEU A 93 8.46 5.57 -6.74
C LEU A 93 9.65 6.20 -7.47
N ASN A 94 9.46 7.40 -8.02
CA ASN A 94 10.52 8.12 -8.75
C ASN A 94 11.70 8.49 -7.84
N GLY A 95 11.44 8.74 -6.55
CA GLY A 95 12.46 8.96 -5.53
C GLY A 95 13.16 7.69 -5.04
N GLY A 96 12.73 6.51 -5.49
CA GLY A 96 13.33 5.23 -5.13
C GLY A 96 12.98 4.72 -3.73
N TYR A 97 11.97 5.30 -3.07
CA TYR A 97 11.54 4.90 -1.71
C TYR A 97 10.73 3.61 -1.69
N ILE A 98 10.13 3.24 -2.83
CA ILE A 98 9.28 2.05 -3.02
C ILE A 98 9.50 1.59 -4.46
N LYS A 99 9.42 0.28 -4.72
CA LYS A 99 9.47 -0.28 -6.08
C LYS A 99 8.31 -1.25 -6.35
N PRO A 100 7.83 -1.39 -7.61
CA PRO A 100 6.91 -2.46 -7.94
C PRO A 100 7.58 -3.82 -7.70
N GLY A 101 6.81 -4.77 -7.19
CA GLY A 101 7.29 -6.08 -6.72
C GLY A 101 7.83 -6.08 -5.29
N GLU A 102 8.01 -4.91 -4.67
CA GLU A 102 8.45 -4.81 -3.28
C GLU A 102 7.35 -5.20 -2.31
N ARG A 103 7.73 -5.84 -1.20
CA ARG A 103 6.81 -6.27 -0.15
C ARG A 103 6.87 -5.32 1.04
N LEU A 104 5.72 -4.73 1.35
CA LEU A 104 5.49 -3.92 2.54
C LEU A 104 5.16 -4.82 3.74
N SER A 105 5.78 -4.58 4.90
CA SER A 105 5.49 -5.31 6.16
C SER A 105 4.90 -4.43 7.25
#